data_AF-H0YM03-F1
#
_entry.id   AF-H0YM03-F1
#
_cell.length_a   1.000
_cell.length_b   1.000
_cell.length_c   1.000
_cell.angle_alpha   90.00
_cell.angle_beta   90.00
_cell.angle_gamma   90.00
#
_symmetry.space_group_name_H-M   'P 1'
#
loop_
_entity.id
_entity.type
_entity.pdbx_description
1 polymer ?
#
loop_
_entity_poly.entity_id
_entity_poly.type
_entity_poly.pdbx_seq_one_letter_code
_entity_poly.pdbx_strand_id
1 'polypeptide(L)'
;MSDMEDDFMCDDEEDYDLTNFPEMMNRYKQLLTYIRSAVTRNYSEKSINSILDYISTSKQMDLLQEFYETTLEALKDAKNDRLWFKTNTKLGKLYLEREEYGKLQKILRQLHQSCQTDDGEDDLKKGTQLLEIYALEIQMYTAQKNNKKLKALYEQSLHIKSAIPHPLIMGVIRECGGKMHLR
;
A
#
# COMPACT_ATOMS: atom_id res chain seq x y z
N MET A 1 61.96 20.11 -16.66
CA MET A 1 60.73 20.85 -16.95
C MET A 1 59.65 19.82 -17.16
N SER A 2 58.98 19.58 -16.05
CA SER A 2 57.66 18.98 -15.91
C SER A 2 56.62 19.75 -16.72
N ASP A 3 55.41 19.18 -16.74
CA ASP A 3 54.11 19.78 -17.06
C ASP A 3 53.71 19.60 -18.54
N MET A 4 52.55 19.06 -18.89
CA MET A 4 51.36 18.76 -18.10
C MET A 4 50.50 17.77 -18.91
N GLU A 5 50.03 16.72 -18.25
CA GLU A 5 48.88 15.93 -18.68
C GLU A 5 47.66 16.84 -18.79
N ASP A 6 46.87 16.68 -19.85
CA ASP A 6 45.48 17.12 -19.87
C ASP A 6 44.69 15.99 -20.56
N ASP A 7 44.65 14.85 -19.87
CA ASP A 7 43.64 13.82 -20.11
C ASP A 7 42.30 14.47 -19.72
N PHE A 8 41.58 14.92 -20.73
CA PHE A 8 40.18 15.31 -20.64
C PHE A 8 39.37 14.05 -20.30
N MET A 9 39.35 13.71 -19.02
CA MET A 9 38.41 12.77 -18.43
C MET A 9 37.02 13.35 -18.63
N CYS A 10 36.24 12.75 -19.52
CA CYS A 10 34.78 12.80 -19.44
C CYS A 10 34.35 11.96 -18.22
N ASP A 11 34.68 12.42 -17.02
CA ASP A 11 33.96 12.00 -15.83
C ASP A 11 32.68 12.81 -15.80
N ASP A 12 31.58 12.15 -16.16
CA ASP A 12 30.25 12.34 -15.57
C ASP A 12 29.27 11.38 -16.26
N GLU A 13 29.59 10.07 -16.26
CA GLU A 13 28.52 9.10 -16.10
C GLU A 13 28.10 9.21 -14.62
N GLU A 14 27.18 10.13 -14.32
CA GLU A 14 26.46 10.15 -13.04
C GLU A 14 25.73 8.81 -12.91
N ASP A 15 26.43 7.85 -12.32
CA ASP A 15 25.85 6.67 -11.72
C ASP A 15 24.91 7.19 -10.62
N TYR A 16 23.64 7.38 -10.97
CA TYR A 16 22.53 7.59 -10.04
C TYR A 16 22.33 6.30 -9.25
N ASP A 17 23.38 5.88 -8.56
CA ASP A 17 23.34 4.78 -7.65
C ASP A 17 22.40 5.22 -6.53
N LEU A 18 21.43 4.37 -6.23
CA LEU A 18 20.33 4.63 -5.31
C LEU A 18 20.80 4.89 -3.87
N THR A 19 22.10 5.05 -3.61
CA THR A 19 22.79 5.12 -2.32
C THR A 19 22.46 6.35 -1.48
N ASN A 20 21.62 7.28 -1.93
CA ASN A 20 21.17 8.42 -1.13
C ASN A 20 19.69 8.34 -0.69
N PHE A 21 19.27 7.19 -0.14
CA PHE A 21 17.94 7.02 0.49
C PHE A 21 17.57 8.12 1.49
N PRO A 22 18.48 8.55 2.40
CA PRO A 22 18.15 9.56 3.38
C PRO A 22 17.82 10.90 2.73
N GLU A 23 18.59 11.33 1.72
CA GLU A 23 18.36 12.57 1.00
C GLU A 23 17.07 12.50 0.16
N MET A 24 16.82 11.36 -0.49
CA MET A 24 15.58 11.12 -1.22
C MET A 24 14.36 11.27 -0.29
N MET A 25 14.41 10.67 0.90
CA MET A 25 13.34 10.80 1.88
C MET A 25 13.20 12.22 2.45
N ASN A 26 14.32 12.93 2.65
CA ASN A 26 14.27 14.33 3.08
C ASN A 26 13.55 15.20 2.05
N ARG A 27 13.89 15.04 0.76
CA ARG A 27 13.21 15.75 -0.34
C ARG A 27 11.74 15.38 -0.44
N TYR A 28 11.42 14.09 -0.26
CA TYR A 28 10.03 13.63 -0.26
C TYR A 28 9.23 14.24 0.90
N LYS A 29 9.78 14.26 2.12
CA LYS A 29 9.17 14.91 3.29
C LYS A 29 8.94 16.40 3.05
N GLN A 30 9.90 17.10 2.44
CA GLN A 30 9.73 18.52 2.05
C GLN A 30 8.60 18.67 1.02
N LEU A 31 8.54 17.83 -0.01
CA LEU A 31 7.46 17.86 -1.01
C LEU A 31 6.08 17.71 -0.37
N LEU A 32 5.92 16.79 0.59
CA LEU A 32 4.66 16.57 1.30
C LEU A 32 4.17 17.83 2.06
N THR A 33 5.07 18.72 2.49
CA THR A 33 4.67 19.99 3.14
C THR A 33 3.94 20.94 2.18
N TYR A 34 4.33 20.96 0.90
CA TYR A 34 3.72 21.84 -0.12
C TYR A 34 2.34 21.35 -0.57
N ILE A 35 2.09 20.04 -0.45
CA ILE A 35 0.83 19.40 -0.83
C ILE A 35 -0.36 19.94 -0.03
N ARG A 36 -0.12 20.46 1.18
CA ARG A 36 -1.16 21.00 2.06
C ARG A 36 -1.70 22.35 1.58
N SER A 37 -0.87 23.21 0.99
CA SER A 37 -1.19 24.64 0.87
C SER A 37 -0.86 25.27 -0.49
N ALA A 38 0.10 24.70 -1.23
CA ALA A 38 0.63 25.35 -2.43
C ALA A 38 -0.07 24.91 -3.73
N VAL A 39 -0.74 23.75 -3.71
CA VAL A 39 -1.29 23.11 -4.92
C VAL A 39 -2.69 22.52 -4.67
N THR A 40 -3.42 22.28 -5.77
CA THR A 40 -4.74 21.64 -5.69
C THR A 40 -4.63 20.18 -5.26
N ARG A 41 -5.65 19.67 -4.54
CA ARG A 41 -5.72 18.27 -4.08
C ARG A 41 -5.52 17.25 -5.20
N ASN A 42 -6.08 17.50 -6.39
CA ASN A 42 -5.95 16.60 -7.54
C ASN A 42 -4.52 16.57 -8.08
N TYR A 43 -3.82 17.71 -8.08
CA TYR A 43 -2.42 17.76 -8.51
C TYR A 43 -1.53 17.01 -7.50
N SER A 44 -1.73 17.27 -6.20
CA SER A 44 -1.03 16.55 -5.13
C SER A 44 -1.23 15.03 -5.22
N GLU A 45 -2.47 14.58 -5.45
CA GLU A 45 -2.77 13.15 -5.59
C GLU A 45 -2.06 12.52 -6.78
N LYS A 46 -1.98 13.21 -7.94
CA LYS A 46 -1.23 12.73 -9.10
C LYS A 46 0.27 12.64 -8.79
N SER A 47 0.86 13.70 -8.24
CA SER A 47 2.29 13.73 -7.91
C SER A 47 2.67 12.64 -6.91
N ILE A 48 1.89 12.44 -5.84
CA ILE A 48 2.13 11.36 -4.87
C ILE A 48 2.00 10.00 -5.56
N ASN A 49 0.94 9.76 -6.34
CA ASN A 49 0.77 8.47 -7.02
C ASN A 49 1.96 8.15 -7.94
N SER A 50 2.43 9.12 -8.73
CA SER A 50 3.58 8.92 -9.61
C SER A 50 4.84 8.52 -8.85
N ILE A 51 5.12 9.18 -7.71
CA ILE A 51 6.27 8.83 -6.86
C ILE A 51 6.08 7.43 -6.25
N LEU A 52 4.90 7.14 -5.69
CA LEU A 52 4.63 5.82 -5.09
C LEU A 52 4.67 4.69 -6.10
N ASP A 53 4.25 4.93 -7.35
CA ASP A 53 4.30 3.93 -8.42
C ASP A 53 5.76 3.69 -8.85
N TYR A 54 6.58 4.74 -8.95
CA TYR A 54 8.02 4.60 -9.19
C TYR A 54 8.73 3.83 -8.06
N ILE A 55 8.55 4.26 -6.81
CA ILE A 55 9.19 3.63 -5.64
C ILE A 55 8.71 2.18 -5.46
N SER A 56 7.47 1.85 -5.85
CA SER A 56 6.97 0.47 -5.80
C SER A 56 7.68 -0.50 -6.75
N THR A 57 8.50 -0.02 -7.69
CA THR A 57 9.37 -0.86 -8.52
C THR A 57 10.71 -1.19 -7.85
N SER A 58 11.05 -0.50 -6.76
CA SER A 58 12.26 -0.76 -5.99
C SER A 58 12.18 -2.10 -5.26
N LYS A 59 13.32 -2.81 -5.21
CA LYS A 59 13.47 -4.05 -4.43
C LYS A 59 13.71 -3.79 -2.94
N GLN A 60 13.91 -2.54 -2.55
CA GLN A 60 14.26 -2.18 -1.19
C GLN A 60 13.02 -2.01 -0.33
N MET A 61 12.67 -3.08 0.38
CA MET A 61 11.44 -3.14 1.16
C MET A 61 11.42 -2.14 2.32
N ASP A 62 12.56 -1.84 2.94
CA ASP A 62 12.65 -0.87 4.04
C ASP A 62 12.41 0.56 3.54
N LEU A 63 12.97 0.93 2.38
CA LEU A 63 12.68 2.19 1.70
C LEU A 63 11.19 2.30 1.38
N LEU A 64 10.63 1.25 0.77
CA LEU A 64 9.22 1.21 0.37
C LEU A 64 8.29 1.39 1.59
N GLN A 65 8.63 0.76 2.72
CA GLN A 65 7.90 0.93 3.97
C GLN A 65 7.95 2.38 4.46
N GLU A 66 9.14 3.01 4.52
CA GLU A 66 9.27 4.40 5.00
C GLU A 66 8.49 5.37 4.11
N PHE A 67 8.52 5.17 2.79
CA PHE A 67 7.73 5.96 1.84
C PHE A 67 6.23 5.83 2.12
N TYR A 68 5.71 4.61 2.24
CA TYR A 68 4.28 4.41 2.52
C TYR A 68 3.86 4.98 3.86
N GLU A 69 4.61 4.74 4.93
CA GLU A 69 4.29 5.27 6.27
C GLU A 69 4.31 6.80 6.29
N THR A 70 5.36 7.42 5.74
CA THR A 70 5.48 8.89 5.66
C THR A 70 4.33 9.49 4.84
N THR A 71 3.97 8.83 3.73
CA THR A 71 2.86 9.28 2.89
C THR A 71 1.53 9.20 3.64
N LEU A 72 1.28 8.11 4.36
CA LEU A 72 0.03 7.89 5.08
C LEU A 72 -0.20 8.93 6.17
N GLU A 73 0.87 9.34 6.87
CA GLU A 73 0.80 10.42 7.87
C GLU A 73 0.36 11.74 7.22
N ALA A 74 0.98 12.12 6.09
CA ALA A 74 0.60 13.32 5.36
C ALA A 74 -0.83 13.26 4.77
N LEU A 75 -1.27 12.08 4.32
CA LEU A 75 -2.61 11.90 3.75
C LEU A 75 -3.73 11.95 4.79
N LYS A 76 -3.45 11.54 6.03
CA LYS A 76 -4.39 11.60 7.15
C LYS A 76 -4.81 13.04 7.43
N ASP A 77 -3.84 13.95 7.43
CA ASP A 77 -4.09 15.39 7.60
C ASP A 77 -4.79 16.02 6.40
N ALA A 78 -4.47 15.56 5.18
CA ALA A 78 -5.06 16.06 3.95
C ALA A 78 -6.49 15.54 3.67
N LYS A 79 -7.03 14.65 4.51
CA LYS A 79 -8.35 13.99 4.34
C LYS A 79 -8.53 13.39 2.95
N ASN A 80 -7.48 12.73 2.42
CA ASN A 80 -7.55 12.06 1.13
C ASN A 80 -7.82 10.57 1.24
N ASP A 81 -9.05 10.21 1.58
CA ASP A 81 -9.48 8.84 1.88
C ASP A 81 -9.21 7.85 0.74
N ARG A 82 -9.35 8.27 -0.53
CA ARG A 82 -9.13 7.41 -1.69
C ARG A 82 -7.67 6.98 -1.81
N LEU A 83 -6.76 7.96 -1.82
CA LEU A 83 -5.33 7.67 -1.91
C LEU A 83 -4.83 6.99 -0.63
N TRP A 84 -5.33 7.42 0.53
CA TRP A 84 -5.03 6.80 1.82
C TRP A 84 -5.38 5.31 1.84
N PHE A 85 -6.55 4.93 1.33
CA PHE A 85 -6.96 3.52 1.23
C PHE A 85 -6.02 2.73 0.32
N LYS A 86 -5.75 3.24 -0.89
CA LYS A 86 -4.85 2.59 -1.86
C LYS A 86 -3.44 2.39 -1.28
N THR A 87 -2.90 3.39 -0.59
CA THR A 87 -1.57 3.34 0.01
C THR A 87 -1.52 2.37 1.20
N ASN A 88 -2.55 2.35 2.06
CA ASN A 88 -2.65 1.36 3.14
C ASN A 88 -2.73 -0.07 2.60
N THR A 89 -3.49 -0.31 1.53
CA THR A 89 -3.56 -1.64 0.93
C THR A 89 -2.22 -2.08 0.35
N LYS A 90 -1.44 -1.17 -0.27
CA LYS A 90 -0.07 -1.45 -0.71
C LYS A 90 0.86 -1.77 0.47
N LEU A 91 0.81 -0.99 1.54
CA LEU A 91 1.58 -1.25 2.76
C LEU A 91 1.19 -2.57 3.45
N GLY A 92 -0.11 -2.90 3.45
CA GLY A 92 -0.61 -4.17 3.96
C GLY A 92 -0.07 -5.37 3.18
N LYS A 93 -0.01 -5.28 1.83
CA LYS A 93 0.62 -6.31 0.99
C LYS A 93 2.11 -6.46 1.31
N LEU A 94 2.82 -5.34 1.49
CA LEU A 94 4.23 -5.35 1.91
C LEU A 94 4.43 -6.08 3.25
N TYR A 95 3.58 -5.81 4.24
CA TYR A 95 3.64 -6.51 5.53
C TYR A 95 3.29 -8.00 5.43
N LEU A 96 2.39 -8.37 4.52
CA LEU A 96 2.09 -9.76 4.25
C LEU A 96 3.31 -10.49 3.66
N GLU A 97 4.00 -9.87 2.69
CA GLU A 97 5.22 -10.40 2.07
C GLU A 97 6.38 -10.55 3.06
N ARG A 98 6.47 -9.66 4.06
CA ARG A 98 7.46 -9.74 5.16
C ARG A 98 7.04 -10.66 6.31
N GLU A 99 5.85 -11.27 6.23
CA GLU A 99 5.25 -12.05 7.33
C GLU A 99 5.07 -11.25 8.64
N GLU A 100 5.00 -9.92 8.56
CA GLU A 100 4.82 -9.01 9.70
C GLU A 100 3.34 -8.87 10.08
N TYR A 101 2.73 -9.99 10.46
CA TYR A 101 1.28 -10.07 10.71
C TYR A 101 0.77 -9.11 11.79
N GLY A 102 1.61 -8.78 12.78
CA GLY A 102 1.26 -7.84 13.84
C GLY A 102 1.01 -6.42 13.33
N LYS A 103 1.82 -5.95 12.37
CA LYS A 103 1.62 -4.65 11.73
C LYS A 103 0.48 -4.72 10.72
N LEU A 104 0.40 -5.80 9.94
CA LEU A 104 -0.70 -6.03 9.01
C LEU A 104 -2.08 -5.96 9.70
N GLN A 105 -2.24 -6.59 10.87
CA GLN A 105 -3.49 -6.50 11.64
C GLN A 105 -3.86 -5.08 12.08
N LYS A 106 -2.89 -4.17 12.25
CA LYS A 106 -3.18 -2.77 12.55
C LYS A 106 -3.71 -2.04 11.31
N ILE A 107 -3.08 -2.27 10.15
CA ILE A 107 -3.51 -1.71 8.87
C ILE A 107 -4.91 -2.21 8.50
N LEU A 108 -5.17 -3.52 8.62
CA LEU A 108 -6.48 -4.11 8.35
C LEU A 108 -7.59 -3.51 9.22
N ARG A 109 -7.32 -3.27 10.51
CA ARG A 109 -8.29 -2.60 11.41
C ARG A 109 -8.61 -1.17 10.96
N GLN A 110 -7.60 -0.41 10.55
CA GLN A 110 -7.80 0.94 10.03
C GLN A 110 -8.61 0.93 8.72
N LEU A 111 -8.31 -0.01 7.83
CA LEU A 111 -9.04 -0.18 6.57
C LEU A 111 -10.50 -0.57 6.81
N HIS A 112 -10.76 -1.53 7.70
CA HIS A 112 -12.12 -1.91 8.09
C HIS A 112 -12.89 -0.73 8.66
N GLN A 113 -12.30 0.01 9.59
CA GLN A 113 -12.93 1.20 10.16
C GLN A 113 -13.26 2.25 9.08
N SER A 114 -12.42 2.39 8.04
CA SER A 114 -12.71 3.29 6.92
C SER A 114 -13.87 2.83 6.04
N CYS A 115 -14.28 1.56 6.16
CA CYS A 115 -15.39 0.95 5.43
C CYS A 115 -16.64 0.71 6.28
N GLN A 116 -16.65 1.13 7.54
CA GLN A 116 -17.83 1.05 8.42
C GLN A 116 -18.65 2.34 8.35
N THR A 117 -19.95 2.23 8.61
CA THR A 117 -20.86 3.36 8.80
C THR A 117 -20.70 3.94 10.21
N ASP A 118 -21.33 5.09 10.47
CA ASP A 118 -21.34 5.72 11.81
C ASP A 118 -21.98 4.81 12.88
N ASP A 119 -22.81 3.86 12.45
CA ASP A 119 -23.45 2.85 13.30
C ASP A 119 -22.55 1.61 13.56
N GLY A 120 -21.35 1.56 12.94
CA GLY A 120 -20.38 0.48 13.10
C GLY A 120 -20.59 -0.74 12.19
N GLU A 121 -21.60 -0.71 11.33
CA GLU A 121 -21.92 -1.75 10.35
C GLU A 121 -21.13 -1.55 9.04
N ASP A 122 -20.92 -2.63 8.27
CA ASP A 122 -20.22 -2.55 6.98
C ASP A 122 -20.98 -1.67 5.97
N ASP A 123 -20.30 -0.66 5.39
CA ASP A 123 -20.87 0.18 4.34
C ASP A 123 -20.91 -0.59 3.02
N LEU A 124 -22.09 -1.08 2.66
CA LEU A 124 -22.33 -1.81 1.42
C LEU A 124 -21.97 -1.00 0.16
N LYS A 125 -21.92 0.34 0.22
CA LYS A 125 -21.45 1.19 -0.89
C LYS A 125 -19.95 1.04 -1.13
N LYS A 126 -19.21 0.59 -0.12
CA LYS A 126 -17.77 0.29 -0.16
C LYS A 126 -17.48 -1.19 -0.34
N GLY A 127 -18.45 -1.97 -0.84
CA GLY A 127 -18.33 -3.42 -1.01
C GLY A 127 -17.07 -3.87 -1.77
N THR A 128 -16.64 -3.15 -2.82
CA THR A 128 -15.39 -3.48 -3.53
C THR A 128 -14.15 -3.32 -2.65
N GLN A 129 -14.11 -2.28 -1.81
CA GLN A 129 -13.02 -2.04 -0.86
C GLN A 129 -13.02 -3.10 0.24
N LEU A 130 -14.20 -3.43 0.79
CA LEU A 130 -14.36 -4.51 1.78
C LEU A 130 -13.86 -5.85 1.25
N LEU A 131 -14.20 -6.21 0.00
CA LEU A 131 -13.69 -7.44 -0.63
C LEU A 131 -12.16 -7.42 -0.79
N GLU A 132 -11.55 -6.27 -1.04
CA GLU A 132 -10.09 -6.15 -1.08
C GLU A 132 -9.46 -6.37 0.30
N ILE A 133 -10.08 -5.84 1.36
CA ILE A 133 -9.65 -6.08 2.75
C ILE A 133 -9.78 -7.55 3.09
N TYR A 134 -10.95 -8.17 2.83
CA TYR A 134 -11.19 -9.58 3.09
C TYR A 134 -10.22 -10.48 2.35
N ALA A 135 -9.87 -10.17 1.09
CA ALA A 135 -8.86 -10.94 0.36
C ALA A 135 -7.47 -10.84 1.00
N LEU A 136 -7.09 -9.70 1.58
CA LEU A 136 -5.83 -9.54 2.30
C LEU A 136 -5.84 -10.30 3.63
N GLU A 137 -6.96 -10.27 4.37
CA GLU A 137 -7.14 -11.06 5.59
C GLU A 137 -7.11 -12.57 5.34
N ILE A 138 -7.75 -13.02 4.26
CA ILE A 138 -7.74 -14.42 3.83
C ILE A 138 -6.31 -14.86 3.54
N GLN A 139 -5.52 -14.06 2.83
CA GLN A 139 -4.12 -14.40 2.56
C GLN A 139 -3.30 -14.49 3.87
N MET A 140 -3.47 -13.52 4.78
CA MET A 140 -2.82 -13.53 6.09
C MET A 140 -3.19 -14.79 6.91
N TYR A 141 -4.48 -15.10 7.04
CA TYR A 141 -4.92 -16.26 7.83
C TYR A 141 -4.63 -17.59 7.14
N THR A 142 -4.51 -17.61 5.81
CA THR A 142 -4.03 -18.78 5.05
C THR A 142 -2.58 -19.07 5.39
N ALA A 143 -1.72 -18.05 5.40
CA ALA A 143 -0.32 -18.21 5.82
C ALA A 143 -0.20 -18.69 7.29
N GLN A 144 -1.07 -18.18 8.18
CA GLN A 144 -1.15 -18.60 9.58
C GLN A 144 -1.85 -19.95 9.81
N LYS A 145 -2.39 -20.58 8.75
CA LYS A 145 -3.18 -21.83 8.83
C LYS A 145 -4.39 -21.74 9.79
N ASN A 146 -5.00 -20.56 9.93
CA ASN A 146 -6.13 -20.33 10.83
C ASN A 146 -7.48 -20.58 10.14
N ASN A 147 -7.88 -21.85 10.03
CA ASN A 147 -9.10 -22.26 9.31
C ASN A 147 -10.40 -21.71 9.91
N LYS A 148 -10.46 -21.49 11.23
CA LYS A 148 -11.67 -20.96 11.88
C LYS A 148 -11.99 -19.56 11.38
N LYS A 149 -10.98 -18.69 11.33
CA LYS A 149 -11.14 -17.31 10.85
C LYS A 149 -11.36 -17.24 9.34
N LEU A 150 -10.71 -18.11 8.56
CA LEU A 150 -10.93 -18.20 7.11
C LEU A 150 -12.39 -18.51 6.77
N LYS A 151 -13.03 -19.42 7.50
CA LYS A 151 -14.44 -19.75 7.29
C LYS A 151 -15.36 -18.53 7.51
N ALA A 152 -15.16 -17.83 8.63
CA ALA A 152 -15.93 -16.63 8.95
C ALA A 152 -15.77 -15.54 7.87
N LEU A 153 -14.53 -15.27 7.44
CA LEU A 153 -14.25 -14.27 6.40
C LEU A 153 -14.84 -14.63 5.04
N TYR A 154 -14.79 -15.91 4.68
CA TYR A 154 -15.40 -16.38 3.44
C TYR A 154 -16.93 -16.17 3.47
N GLU A 155 -17.60 -16.57 4.55
CA GLU A 155 -19.04 -16.35 4.73
C GLU A 155 -19.39 -14.85 4.67
N GLN A 156 -18.61 -14.00 5.36
CA GLN A 156 -18.76 -12.54 5.30
C GLN A 156 -18.64 -11.99 3.87
N SER A 157 -17.65 -12.46 3.10
CA SER A 157 -17.44 -12.01 1.73
C SER A 157 -18.61 -12.35 0.79
N LEU A 158 -19.36 -13.44 1.06
CA LEU A 158 -20.51 -13.85 0.25
C LEU A 158 -21.74 -12.93 0.44
N HIS A 159 -21.80 -12.19 1.54
CA HIS A 159 -22.88 -11.22 1.77
C HIS A 159 -22.75 -9.98 0.86
N ILE A 160 -21.55 -9.69 0.34
CA ILE A 160 -21.31 -8.57 -0.59
C ILE A 160 -21.63 -9.00 -2.02
N LYS A 161 -22.88 -8.79 -2.46
CA LYS A 161 -23.37 -9.23 -3.79
C LYS A 161 -23.31 -8.16 -4.88
N SER A 162 -23.31 -6.87 -4.52
CA SER A 162 -23.42 -5.74 -5.45
C SER A 162 -22.07 -5.15 -5.88
N ALA A 163 -20.96 -5.63 -5.32
CA ALA A 163 -19.63 -5.13 -5.63
C ALA A 163 -19.07 -5.75 -6.91
N ILE A 164 -18.28 -4.96 -7.64
CA ILE A 164 -17.52 -5.42 -8.81
C ILE A 164 -16.03 -5.37 -8.43
N PRO A 165 -15.52 -6.40 -7.72
CA PRO A 165 -14.11 -6.50 -7.38
C PRO A 165 -13.24 -6.89 -8.59
N HIS A 166 -11.94 -6.64 -8.48
CA HIS A 166 -10.98 -7.10 -9.47
C HIS A 166 -10.96 -8.65 -9.54
N PRO A 167 -10.83 -9.27 -10.73
CA PRO A 167 -10.85 -10.73 -10.87
C PRO A 167 -9.87 -11.47 -9.95
N LEU A 168 -8.69 -10.89 -9.69
CA LEU A 168 -7.69 -11.44 -8.77
C LEU A 168 -8.20 -11.55 -7.33
N ILE A 169 -8.90 -10.52 -6.84
CA ILE A 169 -9.49 -10.50 -5.48
C ILE A 169 -10.52 -11.62 -5.35
N MET A 170 -11.35 -11.80 -6.38
CA MET A 170 -12.30 -12.90 -6.43
C MET A 170 -11.64 -14.27 -6.52
N GLY A 171 -10.51 -14.36 -7.23
CA GLY A 171 -9.69 -15.57 -7.28
C GLY A 171 -9.30 -16.03 -5.88
N VAL A 172 -8.72 -15.13 -5.06
CA VAL A 172 -8.30 -15.42 -3.68
C VAL A 172 -9.47 -15.92 -2.82
N ILE A 173 -10.60 -15.21 -2.86
CA ILE A 173 -11.78 -15.56 -2.06
C ILE A 173 -12.34 -16.93 -2.48
N ARG A 174 -12.47 -17.18 -3.78
CA ARG A 174 -12.98 -18.45 -4.31
C ARG A 174 -12.03 -19.62 -4.06
N GLU A 175 -10.72 -19.39 -4.17
CA GLU A 175 -9.70 -20.39 -3.83
C GLU A 175 -9.79 -20.80 -2.36
N CYS A 176 -9.94 -19.82 -1.46
CA CYS A 176 -10.20 -20.08 -0.03
C CYS A 176 -11.47 -20.92 0.14
N GLY A 177 -12.58 -20.52 -0.48
CA GLY A 177 -13.84 -21.26 -0.48
C GLY A 177 -13.67 -22.71 -0.92
N GLY A 178 -13.00 -22.95 -2.05
CA GLY A 178 -12.77 -24.29 -2.60
C GLY A 178 -11.93 -25.17 -1.66
N LYS A 179 -10.82 -24.65 -1.12
CA LYS A 179 -9.97 -25.39 -0.17
C LYS A 179 -10.70 -25.79 1.11
N MET A 180 -11.66 -24.99 1.57
CA MET A 180 -12.46 -25.31 2.76
C MET A 180 -13.48 -26.41 2.51
N HIS A 181 -14.12 -26.44 1.35
CA HIS A 181 -15.18 -27.42 1.04
C HIS A 181 -14.64 -28.76 0.52
N LEU A 182 -13.38 -28.81 0.09
CA LEU A 182 -12.69 -30.03 -0.32
C LEU A 182 -12.03 -30.79 0.83
N ARG A 183 -12.05 -30.25 2.05
CA ARG A 183 -11.43 -30.83 3.26
C ARG A 183 -12.45 -31.42 4.21
#